data_AF-B4KKE5-F1
#
_entry.id   AF-B4KKE5-F1
#
_cell.length_a   1.000
_cell.length_b   1.000
_cell.length_c   1.000
_cell.angle_alpha   90.00
_cell.angle_beta   90.00
_cell.angle_gamma   90.00
#
_symmetry.space_group_name_H-M   'P 1'
#
loop_
_entity.id
_entity.type
_entity.pdbx_description
1 polymer ?
#
loop_
_entity_poly.entity_id
_entity_poly.type
_entity_poly.pdbx_seq_one_letter_code
_entity_poly.pdbx_strand_id
1 'polypeptide(L)'
;MNPNKCPDLHERAKRIHEPGRICRELLYLRSKRAVREVPAFTYQALQKGTVVKPPNKIDIFKRQPVKETVFKIYFMRGDIPVALSGRSNKQDPTKDRPLRWHCTPEELDYCYYLPIFLDGLADIDSDTRMLAVNAAVDLIMRQPHKVLPVLPKLILPLKRAFQTRDKRIIISALQVLQLMVRLGPCVGQALVPFYRQLLAVCNLYKNVNVNLGEGVDPDRSKRIGDVIEDTLKLLEYCGGPNAFINIKYMVPTYESSVFPRCQATDGQDAAPKH
;
A
#
# COMPACT_ATOMS: atom_id res chain seq x y z
N MET A 1 45.47 22.90 -31.72
CA MET A 1 46.35 22.62 -30.57
C MET A 1 46.12 21.19 -30.12
N ASN A 2 47.18 20.38 -30.08
CA ASN A 2 47.09 18.94 -29.79
C ASN A 2 46.71 18.73 -28.31
N PRO A 3 45.59 18.07 -27.96
CA PRO A 3 45.07 18.03 -26.59
C PRO A 3 45.88 17.15 -25.61
N ASN A 4 46.89 16.42 -26.11
CA ASN A 4 47.64 15.42 -25.33
C ASN A 4 49.07 15.84 -24.95
N LYS A 5 49.47 17.11 -25.11
CA LYS A 5 50.79 17.58 -24.64
C LYS A 5 50.66 18.18 -23.24
N CYS A 6 51.32 17.61 -22.24
CA CYS A 6 51.49 18.27 -20.94
C CYS A 6 52.22 19.60 -21.17
N PRO A 7 51.66 20.75 -20.74
CA PRO A 7 52.30 22.05 -20.97
C PRO A 7 53.58 22.14 -20.13
N ASP A 8 54.66 22.59 -20.78
CA ASP A 8 55.95 22.84 -20.15
C ASP A 8 55.80 23.89 -19.03
N LEU A 9 56.38 23.62 -17.86
CA LEU A 9 56.32 24.50 -16.69
C LEU A 9 56.94 25.87 -16.98
N HIS A 10 57.92 25.93 -17.89
CA HIS A 10 58.56 27.17 -18.31
C HIS A 10 57.68 28.06 -19.22
N GLU A 11 56.75 27.48 -19.97
CA GLU A 11 55.79 28.25 -20.79
C GLU A 11 54.71 28.93 -19.95
N ARG A 12 54.39 28.41 -18.76
CA ARG A 12 53.39 29.00 -17.86
C ARG A 12 53.81 30.37 -17.32
N ALA A 13 55.11 30.56 -17.09
CA ALA A 13 55.67 31.79 -16.54
C ALA A 13 55.80 32.94 -17.56
N LYS A 14 55.77 32.64 -18.87
CA LYS A 14 55.85 33.62 -19.96
C LYS A 14 54.48 34.08 -20.48
N ARG A 15 53.37 33.60 -19.91
CA ARG A 15 52.03 34.00 -20.36
C ARG A 15 51.75 35.44 -19.96
N ILE A 16 51.43 36.27 -20.94
CA ILE A 16 50.92 37.62 -20.72
C ILE A 16 49.69 37.52 -19.82
N HIS A 17 49.62 38.34 -18.77
CA HIS A 17 48.52 38.31 -17.82
C HIS A 17 47.24 38.74 -18.53
N GLU A 18 46.38 37.78 -18.87
CA GLU A 18 45.10 38.09 -19.49
C GLU A 18 44.21 38.83 -18.48
N PRO A 19 43.42 39.83 -18.92
CA PRO A 19 42.46 40.50 -18.06
C PRO A 19 41.44 39.49 -17.54
N GLY A 20 40.99 39.65 -16.28
CA GLY A 20 40.14 38.67 -15.58
C GLY A 20 38.84 38.30 -16.32
N ARG A 21 38.37 39.14 -17.24
CA ARG A 21 37.23 38.86 -18.12
C ARG A 21 37.49 37.67 -19.06
N ILE A 22 38.69 37.56 -19.66
CA ILE A 22 39.06 36.48 -20.58
C ILE A 22 39.26 35.17 -19.82
N CYS A 23 39.92 35.21 -18.65
CA CYS A 23 40.03 34.05 -17.76
C CYS A 23 38.67 33.49 -17.37
N ARG A 24 37.69 34.37 -17.06
CA ARG A 24 36.32 33.97 -16.72
C ARG A 24 35.61 33.31 -17.91
N GLU A 25 35.83 33.80 -19.11
CA GLU A 25 35.25 33.25 -20.34
C GLU A 25 35.86 31.88 -20.69
N LEU A 26 37.17 31.71 -20.54
CA LEU A 26 37.85 30.41 -20.71
C LEU A 26 37.42 29.38 -19.67
N LEU A 27 37.20 29.79 -18.41
CA LEU A 27 36.65 28.92 -17.37
C LEU A 27 35.21 28.51 -17.68
N TYR A 28 34.39 29.43 -18.21
CA TYR A 28 33.03 29.15 -18.67
C TYR A 28 32.99 28.19 -19.86
N LEU A 29 33.88 28.35 -20.84
CA LEU A 29 34.01 27.42 -21.96
C LEU A 29 34.49 26.04 -21.52
N ARG A 30 35.37 25.98 -20.50
CA ARG A 30 35.82 24.72 -19.90
C ARG A 30 34.70 23.99 -19.15
N SER A 31 33.84 24.72 -18.44
CA SER A 31 32.69 24.12 -17.73
C SER A 31 31.61 23.61 -18.68
N LYS A 32 31.51 24.18 -19.89
CA LYS A 32 30.61 23.72 -20.96
C LYS A 32 31.12 22.54 -21.78
N ARG A 33 32.31 21.99 -21.49
CA ARG A 33 32.78 20.80 -22.22
C ARG A 33 31.84 19.63 -21.97
N ALA A 34 31.39 19.01 -23.07
CA ALA A 34 30.59 17.80 -23.01
C ALA A 34 31.35 16.73 -22.23
N VAL A 35 30.67 16.14 -21.24
CA VAL A 35 31.21 15.10 -20.38
C VAL A 35 30.71 13.76 -20.92
N ARG A 36 31.59 12.78 -21.09
CA ARG A 36 31.20 11.47 -21.63
C ARG A 36 30.46 10.67 -20.57
N GLU A 37 29.24 10.24 -20.86
CA GLU A 37 28.53 9.31 -19.99
C GLU A 37 29.13 7.90 -20.10
N VAL A 38 29.37 7.26 -18.96
CA VAL A 38 29.99 5.93 -18.86
C VAL A 38 29.21 5.03 -17.88
N PRO A 39 29.22 3.70 -18.09
CA PRO A 39 28.60 2.78 -17.14
C PRO A 39 29.30 2.81 -15.77
N ALA A 40 28.51 2.60 -14.71
CA ALA A 40 29.01 2.51 -13.34
C ALA A 40 29.95 1.32 -13.16
N PHE A 41 30.86 1.43 -12.18
CA PHE A 41 31.81 0.36 -11.80
C PHE A 41 32.74 -0.11 -12.93
N THR A 42 33.04 0.76 -13.90
CA THR A 42 34.01 0.48 -14.97
C THR A 42 35.25 1.35 -14.84
N TYR A 43 36.38 0.91 -15.40
CA TYR A 43 37.62 1.72 -15.44
C TYR A 43 37.41 3.06 -16.15
N GLN A 44 36.41 3.15 -17.03
CA GLN A 44 36.03 4.37 -17.74
C GLN A 44 35.47 5.44 -16.79
N ALA A 45 34.84 5.04 -15.68
CA ALA A 45 34.34 5.95 -14.65
C ALA A 45 35.47 6.67 -13.88
N LEU A 46 36.68 6.12 -13.89
CA LEU A 46 37.87 6.70 -13.26
C LEU A 46 38.57 7.73 -14.17
N GLN A 47 38.15 7.86 -15.43
CA GLN A 47 38.77 8.76 -16.39
C GLN A 47 38.34 10.22 -16.16
N LYS A 48 39.20 11.18 -16.52
CA LYS A 48 38.85 12.60 -16.43
C LYS A 48 37.84 12.96 -17.54
N GLY A 49 36.84 13.79 -17.21
CA GLY A 49 35.84 14.23 -18.18
C GLY A 49 34.79 13.17 -18.52
N THR A 50 34.56 12.23 -17.62
CA THR A 50 33.45 11.27 -17.69
C THR A 50 32.48 11.45 -16.52
N VAL A 51 31.20 11.15 -16.75
CA VAL A 51 30.15 11.11 -15.71
C VAL A 51 29.52 9.73 -15.73
N VAL A 52 29.32 9.16 -14.55
CA VAL A 52 28.68 7.85 -14.42
C VAL A 52 27.18 8.00 -14.69
N LYS A 53 26.65 7.15 -15.58
CA LYS A 53 25.22 7.05 -15.81
C LYS A 53 24.51 6.69 -14.50
N PRO A 54 23.53 7.48 -14.03
CA PRO A 54 22.81 7.17 -12.81
C PRO A 54 22.03 5.85 -12.98
N PRO A 55 21.75 5.13 -11.88
CA PRO A 55 20.87 3.97 -11.95
C PRO A 55 19.51 4.37 -12.51
N ASN A 56 18.85 3.44 -13.19
CA ASN A 56 17.51 3.66 -13.73
C ASN A 56 16.56 4.06 -12.59
N LYS A 57 15.81 5.15 -12.76
CA LYS A 57 14.83 5.57 -11.77
C LYS A 57 13.71 4.54 -11.67
N ILE A 58 13.60 3.88 -10.52
CA ILE A 58 12.49 2.97 -10.21
C ILE A 58 11.45 3.77 -9.45
N ASP A 59 10.29 3.99 -10.06
CA ASP A 59 9.17 4.61 -9.36
C ASP A 59 8.38 3.53 -8.59
N ILE A 60 8.74 3.40 -7.32
CA ILE A 60 8.15 2.42 -6.41
C ILE A 60 6.68 2.77 -6.11
N PHE A 61 6.31 4.05 -6.17
CA PHE A 61 4.95 4.51 -5.87
C PHE A 61 4.04 4.60 -7.10
N LYS A 62 4.58 4.37 -8.29
CA LYS A 62 3.80 4.35 -9.54
C LYS A 62 2.64 3.37 -9.45
N ARG A 63 1.42 3.87 -9.72
CA ARG A 63 0.20 3.06 -9.84
C ARG A 63 0.41 1.95 -10.86
N GLN A 64 -0.02 0.74 -10.50
CA GLN A 64 0.05 -0.41 -11.39
C GLN A 64 -1.22 -0.51 -12.22
N PRO A 65 -1.12 -0.84 -13.52
CA PRO A 65 -2.31 -1.10 -14.32
C PRO A 65 -3.04 -2.32 -13.76
N VAL A 66 -4.34 -2.19 -13.54
CA VAL A 66 -5.17 -3.25 -12.99
C VAL A 66 -5.87 -3.95 -14.14
N LYS A 67 -5.78 -5.29 -14.17
CA LYS A 67 -6.61 -6.11 -15.06
C LYS A 67 -8.08 -5.98 -14.65
N GLU A 68 -8.98 -6.10 -15.61
CA GLU A 68 -10.41 -6.10 -15.30
C GLU A 68 -10.76 -7.12 -14.21
N THR A 69 -11.57 -6.69 -13.25
CA THR A 69 -11.97 -7.51 -12.12
C THR A 69 -13.03 -8.51 -12.55
N VAL A 70 -13.04 -9.66 -11.89
CA VAL A 70 -14.10 -10.66 -12.01
C VAL A 70 -15.43 -10.01 -11.63
N PHE A 71 -15.45 -9.19 -10.58
CA PHE A 71 -16.64 -8.45 -10.18
C PHE A 71 -17.27 -7.67 -11.33
N LYS A 72 -16.47 -6.86 -12.03
CA LYS A 72 -16.96 -6.01 -13.11
C LYS A 72 -17.52 -6.83 -14.27
N ILE A 73 -16.90 -7.95 -14.62
CA ILE A 73 -17.39 -8.85 -15.67
C ILE A 73 -18.77 -9.41 -15.31
N TYR A 74 -18.93 -9.93 -14.10
CA TYR A 74 -20.20 -10.52 -13.64
C TYR A 74 -21.27 -9.44 -13.42
N PHE A 75 -20.87 -8.25 -12.99
CA PHE A 75 -21.77 -7.11 -12.84
C PHE A 75 -22.32 -6.66 -14.20
N MET A 76 -21.48 -6.55 -15.21
CA MET A 76 -21.89 -6.19 -16.57
C MET A 76 -22.74 -7.29 -17.23
N ARG A 77 -22.54 -8.56 -16.86
CA ARG A 77 -23.36 -9.70 -17.31
C ARG A 77 -24.72 -9.77 -16.60
N GLY A 78 -24.85 -9.16 -15.42
CA GLY A 78 -26.08 -9.15 -14.64
C GLY A 78 -26.23 -10.30 -13.64
N ASP A 79 -25.15 -11.02 -13.29
CA ASP A 79 -25.24 -12.13 -12.32
C ASP A 79 -25.12 -11.67 -10.86
N ILE A 80 -24.70 -10.42 -10.64
CA ILE A 80 -24.47 -9.87 -9.30
C ILE A 80 -25.82 -9.46 -8.70
N PRO A 81 -26.26 -10.07 -7.58
CA PRO A 81 -27.61 -9.85 -7.03
C PRO A 81 -27.70 -8.57 -6.18
N VAL A 82 -26.96 -7.51 -6.55
CA VAL A 82 -26.98 -6.22 -5.85
C VAL A 82 -26.95 -5.06 -6.83
N ALA A 83 -27.71 -4.01 -6.51
CA ALA A 83 -27.75 -2.75 -7.22
C ALA A 83 -27.67 -1.57 -6.26
N LEU A 84 -27.24 -0.41 -6.76
CA LEU A 84 -27.35 0.85 -6.00
C LEU A 84 -28.82 1.28 -5.97
N SER A 85 -29.38 1.53 -4.79
CA SER A 85 -30.74 2.03 -4.66
C SER A 85 -30.76 3.53 -5.03
N GLY A 86 -31.28 3.83 -6.22
CA GLY A 86 -31.64 5.19 -6.64
C GLY A 86 -30.49 6.09 -7.13
N ARG A 87 -30.87 7.27 -7.63
CA ARG A 87 -29.92 8.36 -7.96
C ARG A 87 -29.47 9.04 -6.67
N SER A 88 -28.22 9.52 -6.63
CA SER A 88 -27.74 10.43 -5.58
C SER A 88 -28.78 11.52 -5.36
N ASN A 89 -29.20 11.71 -4.10
CA ASN A 89 -30.13 12.76 -3.77
C ASN A 89 -29.41 14.09 -4.01
N LYS A 90 -29.86 14.90 -4.99
CA LYS A 90 -29.19 16.16 -5.38
C LYS A 90 -29.06 17.15 -4.21
N GLN A 91 -29.88 17.00 -3.18
CA GLN A 91 -29.91 17.84 -1.99
C GLN A 91 -28.85 17.47 -0.96
N ASP A 92 -28.34 16.23 -0.96
CA ASP A 92 -27.41 15.75 0.05
C ASP A 92 -26.40 14.76 -0.58
N PRO A 93 -25.32 15.26 -1.22
CA PRO A 93 -24.31 14.42 -1.87
C PRO A 93 -23.51 13.56 -0.88
N THR A 94 -23.66 13.82 0.41
CA THR A 94 -23.03 13.12 1.54
C THR A 94 -23.81 11.89 2.02
N LYS A 95 -25.07 11.71 1.59
CA LYS A 95 -25.88 10.58 2.03
C LYS A 95 -25.54 9.33 1.24
N ASP A 96 -25.02 8.31 1.94
CA ASP A 96 -24.68 7.01 1.34
C ASP A 96 -25.87 6.43 0.57
N ARG A 97 -25.61 5.97 -0.66
CA ARG A 97 -26.63 5.28 -1.46
C ARG A 97 -26.89 3.91 -0.85
N PRO A 98 -28.10 3.60 -0.37
CA PRO A 98 -28.37 2.29 0.21
C PRO A 98 -28.26 1.22 -0.87
N LEU A 99 -27.77 0.04 -0.48
CA LEU A 99 -27.77 -1.12 -1.38
C LEU A 99 -29.18 -1.69 -1.51
N ARG A 100 -29.50 -2.15 -2.72
CA ARG A 100 -30.69 -2.94 -2.99
C ARG A 100 -30.25 -4.34 -3.39
N TRP A 101 -30.55 -5.30 -2.54
CA TRP A 101 -30.33 -6.71 -2.84
C TRP A 101 -31.54 -7.29 -3.57
N HIS A 102 -31.27 -8.13 -4.57
CA HIS A 102 -32.31 -8.88 -5.28
C HIS A 102 -32.62 -10.22 -4.60
N CYS A 103 -31.80 -10.63 -3.65
CA CYS A 103 -31.96 -11.82 -2.83
C CYS A 103 -31.71 -11.51 -1.35
N THR A 104 -32.04 -12.45 -0.48
CA THR A 104 -31.68 -12.48 0.95
C THR A 104 -30.15 -12.62 1.10
N PRO A 105 -29.44 -11.60 1.61
CA PRO A 105 -27.97 -11.65 1.70
C PRO A 105 -27.47 -12.74 2.65
N GLU A 106 -28.28 -13.12 3.64
CA GLU A 106 -27.95 -14.15 4.61
C GLU A 106 -27.87 -15.55 3.99
N GLU A 107 -28.65 -15.81 2.94
CA GLU A 107 -28.77 -17.11 2.26
C GLU A 107 -27.80 -17.25 1.09
N LEU A 108 -27.07 -16.18 0.76
CA LEU A 108 -26.11 -16.16 -0.34
C LEU A 108 -24.95 -17.14 -0.08
N ASP A 109 -24.40 -17.73 -1.14
CA ASP A 109 -23.19 -18.57 -1.04
C ASP A 109 -21.93 -17.68 -0.91
N TYR A 110 -21.41 -17.57 0.30
CA TYR A 110 -20.22 -16.77 0.61
C TYR A 110 -18.97 -17.34 -0.09
N CYS A 111 -18.91 -18.65 -0.34
CA CYS A 111 -17.76 -19.28 -1.00
C CYS A 111 -17.62 -18.80 -2.45
N TYR A 112 -18.75 -18.48 -3.09
CA TYR A 112 -18.81 -17.99 -4.46
C TYR A 112 -18.80 -16.46 -4.53
N TYR A 113 -19.72 -15.78 -3.83
CA TYR A 113 -19.96 -14.35 -4.03
C TYR A 113 -18.97 -13.45 -3.27
N LEU A 114 -18.56 -13.81 -2.05
CA LEU A 114 -17.68 -12.95 -1.26
C LEU A 114 -16.31 -12.71 -1.94
N PRO A 115 -15.62 -13.74 -2.49
CA PRO A 115 -14.39 -13.51 -3.26
C PRO A 115 -14.59 -12.61 -4.47
N ILE A 116 -15.75 -12.69 -5.14
CA ILE A 116 -16.07 -11.85 -6.29
C ILE A 116 -16.19 -10.38 -5.84
N PHE A 117 -16.94 -10.10 -4.78
CA PHE A 117 -17.03 -8.74 -4.24
C PHE A 117 -15.67 -8.19 -3.79
N LEU A 118 -14.83 -9.01 -3.15
CA LEU A 118 -13.48 -8.58 -2.78
C LEU A 118 -12.57 -8.36 -4.01
N ASP A 119 -12.76 -9.07 -5.13
CA ASP A 119 -11.99 -8.80 -6.34
C ASP A 119 -12.35 -7.43 -6.93
N GLY A 120 -13.62 -7.00 -6.79
CA GLY A 120 -14.10 -5.67 -7.17
C GLY A 120 -13.51 -4.51 -6.36
N LEU A 121 -12.86 -4.78 -5.22
CA LEU A 121 -12.11 -3.76 -4.47
C LEU A 121 -11.01 -3.13 -5.34
N ALA A 122 -10.42 -3.92 -6.24
CA ALA A 122 -9.32 -3.50 -7.09
C ALA A 122 -9.76 -2.63 -8.29
N ASP A 123 -11.06 -2.41 -8.50
CA ASP A 123 -11.55 -1.63 -9.63
C ASP A 123 -11.10 -0.16 -9.58
N ILE A 124 -10.71 0.35 -10.74
CA ILE A 124 -10.31 1.74 -10.92
C ILE A 124 -11.55 2.64 -10.90
N ASP A 125 -12.63 2.18 -11.56
CA ASP A 125 -13.91 2.89 -11.59
C ASP A 125 -14.51 3.02 -10.20
N SER A 126 -14.85 4.25 -9.81
CA SER A 126 -15.26 4.55 -8.45
C SER A 126 -16.64 3.98 -8.13
N ASP A 127 -17.57 4.01 -9.09
CA ASP A 127 -18.94 3.57 -8.87
C ASP A 127 -19.00 2.04 -8.75
N THR A 128 -18.33 1.33 -9.65
CA THR A 128 -18.18 -0.14 -9.60
C THR A 128 -17.49 -0.57 -8.31
N ARG A 129 -16.39 0.08 -7.93
CA ARG A 129 -15.67 -0.23 -6.69
C ARG A 129 -16.52 0.03 -5.45
N MET A 130 -17.22 1.16 -5.37
CA MET A 130 -18.08 1.49 -4.22
C MET A 130 -19.21 0.48 -4.06
N LEU A 131 -19.81 0.01 -5.16
CA LEU A 131 -20.80 -1.06 -5.12
C LEU A 131 -20.20 -2.34 -4.52
N ALA A 132 -19.02 -2.75 -5.00
CA ALA A 132 -18.32 -3.94 -4.50
C ALA A 132 -17.94 -3.83 -3.01
N VAL A 133 -17.38 -2.68 -2.60
CA VAL A 133 -17.00 -2.39 -1.20
C VAL A 133 -18.22 -2.48 -0.30
N ASN A 134 -19.29 -1.76 -0.64
CA ASN A 134 -20.49 -1.71 0.20
C ASN A 134 -21.13 -3.10 0.30
N ALA A 135 -21.18 -3.85 -0.81
CA ALA A 135 -21.74 -5.20 -0.82
C ALA A 135 -20.91 -6.17 0.03
N ALA A 136 -19.58 -6.11 -0.06
CA ALA A 136 -18.69 -6.90 0.80
C ALA A 136 -18.89 -6.56 2.29
N VAL A 137 -18.96 -5.27 2.62
CA VAL A 137 -19.21 -4.81 3.99
C VAL A 137 -20.55 -5.33 4.51
N ASP A 138 -21.64 -5.20 3.75
CA ASP A 138 -22.97 -5.66 4.16
C ASP A 138 -23.01 -7.19 4.38
N LEU A 139 -22.39 -7.97 3.49
CA LEU A 139 -22.27 -9.42 3.68
C LEU A 139 -21.49 -9.80 4.95
N ILE A 140 -20.35 -9.13 5.21
CA ILE A 140 -19.53 -9.42 6.40
C ILE A 140 -20.29 -9.03 7.68
N MET A 141 -21.01 -7.90 7.68
CA MET A 141 -21.79 -7.44 8.82
C MET A 141 -22.93 -8.40 9.18
N ARG A 142 -23.62 -8.95 8.18
CA ARG A 142 -24.79 -9.82 8.39
C ARG A 142 -24.44 -11.23 8.85
N GLN A 143 -23.42 -11.84 8.26
CA GLN A 143 -23.03 -13.24 8.56
C GLN A 143 -21.51 -13.37 8.75
N PRO A 144 -20.94 -12.81 9.83
CA PRO A 144 -19.49 -12.80 10.04
C PRO A 144 -18.88 -14.21 10.21
N HIS A 145 -19.66 -15.18 10.72
CA HIS A 145 -19.20 -16.55 10.90
C HIS A 145 -18.97 -17.30 9.56
N LYS A 146 -19.60 -16.87 8.46
CA LYS A 146 -19.40 -17.44 7.11
C LYS A 146 -18.10 -16.97 6.45
N VAL A 147 -17.39 -15.99 7.03
CA VAL A 147 -16.15 -15.45 6.46
C VAL A 147 -14.97 -16.40 6.66
N LEU A 148 -14.85 -17.02 7.84
CA LEU A 148 -13.70 -17.86 8.19
C LEU A 148 -13.51 -19.06 7.23
N PRO A 149 -14.54 -19.84 6.86
CA PRO A 149 -14.39 -20.95 5.91
C PRO A 149 -13.91 -20.53 4.52
N VAL A 150 -14.20 -19.30 4.12
CA VAL A 150 -13.89 -18.76 2.78
C VAL A 150 -12.55 -18.03 2.76
N LEU A 151 -11.96 -17.74 3.93
CA LEU A 151 -10.78 -16.90 4.10
C LEU A 151 -9.63 -17.19 3.10
N PRO A 152 -9.23 -18.45 2.82
CA PRO A 152 -8.16 -18.72 1.86
C PRO A 152 -8.42 -18.17 0.46
N LYS A 153 -9.70 -18.13 0.02
CA LYS A 153 -10.10 -17.58 -1.29
C LYS A 153 -10.08 -16.05 -1.32
N LEU A 154 -10.11 -15.39 -0.15
CA LEU A 154 -10.14 -13.93 -0.01
C LEU A 154 -8.75 -13.29 -0.10
N ILE A 155 -7.70 -14.07 0.18
CA ILE A 155 -6.32 -13.58 0.24
C ILE A 155 -5.85 -13.03 -1.11
N LEU A 156 -6.14 -13.73 -2.21
CA LEU A 156 -5.69 -13.31 -3.53
C LEU A 156 -6.40 -12.03 -4.01
N PRO A 157 -7.73 -11.89 -3.93
CA PRO A 157 -8.42 -10.63 -4.19
C PRO A 157 -7.87 -9.44 -3.37
N LEU A 158 -7.66 -9.62 -2.05
CA LEU A 158 -7.08 -8.58 -1.20
C LEU A 158 -5.66 -8.18 -1.64
N LYS A 159 -4.82 -9.17 -1.95
CA LYS A 159 -3.48 -8.94 -2.47
C LYS A 159 -3.53 -8.15 -3.78
N ARG A 160 -4.45 -8.47 -4.70
CA ARG A 160 -4.64 -7.73 -5.95
C ARG A 160 -5.01 -6.27 -5.68
N ALA A 161 -5.94 -6.01 -4.76
CA ALA A 161 -6.33 -4.65 -4.37
C ALA A 161 -5.13 -3.85 -3.81
N PHE A 162 -4.30 -4.47 -2.97
CA PHE A 162 -3.08 -3.81 -2.45
C PHE A 162 -2.04 -3.55 -3.54
N GLN A 163 -1.88 -4.46 -4.49
CA GLN A 163 -0.91 -4.33 -5.58
C GLN A 163 -1.24 -3.22 -6.59
N THR A 164 -2.46 -2.67 -6.60
CA THR A 164 -2.84 -1.53 -7.46
C THR A 164 -1.96 -0.29 -7.23
N ARG A 165 -1.37 -0.15 -6.03
CA ARG A 165 -0.62 1.04 -5.59
C ARG A 165 -1.44 2.34 -5.66
N ASP A 166 -2.77 2.24 -5.69
CA ASP A 166 -3.66 3.38 -5.50
C ASP A 166 -4.08 3.49 -4.03
N LYS A 167 -3.74 4.63 -3.40
CA LYS A 167 -4.02 4.88 -1.98
C LYS A 167 -5.48 4.69 -1.63
N ARG A 168 -6.40 5.11 -2.52
CA ARG A 168 -7.86 5.01 -2.29
C ARG A 168 -8.31 3.56 -2.21
N ILE A 169 -7.85 2.74 -3.15
CA ILE A 169 -8.15 1.30 -3.22
C ILE A 169 -7.56 0.58 -1.99
N ILE A 170 -6.30 0.87 -1.66
CA ILE A 170 -5.63 0.28 -0.51
C ILE A 170 -6.38 0.59 0.79
N ILE A 171 -6.78 1.85 1.00
CA ILE A 171 -7.54 2.25 2.19
C ILE A 171 -8.86 1.50 2.28
N SER A 172 -9.65 1.46 1.22
CA SER A 172 -10.93 0.72 1.21
C SER A 172 -10.74 -0.77 1.48
N ALA A 173 -9.73 -1.39 0.88
CA ALA A 173 -9.41 -2.81 1.11
C ALA A 173 -8.92 -3.08 2.55
N LEU A 174 -8.14 -2.17 3.14
CA LEU A 174 -7.72 -2.25 4.55
C LEU A 174 -8.93 -2.11 5.49
N GLN A 175 -9.87 -1.22 5.19
CA GLN A 175 -11.10 -1.06 5.98
C GLN A 175 -11.97 -2.33 5.95
N VAL A 176 -12.11 -2.98 4.77
CA VAL A 176 -12.79 -4.28 4.66
C VAL A 176 -12.05 -5.35 5.45
N LEU A 177 -10.70 -5.40 5.37
CA LEU A 177 -9.89 -6.33 6.16
C LEU A 177 -10.08 -6.11 7.67
N GLN A 178 -10.07 -4.85 8.13
CA GLN A 178 -10.32 -4.51 9.53
C GLN A 178 -11.70 -4.99 9.97
N LEU A 179 -12.71 -4.83 9.13
CA LEU A 179 -14.06 -5.29 9.42
C LEU A 179 -14.13 -6.82 9.57
N MET A 180 -13.52 -7.55 8.64
CA MET A 180 -13.47 -9.02 8.69
C MET A 180 -12.81 -9.52 9.98
N VAL A 181 -11.71 -8.89 10.39
CA VAL A 181 -10.97 -9.25 11.60
C VAL A 181 -11.75 -8.91 12.87
N ARG A 182 -12.46 -7.77 12.88
CA ARG A 182 -13.20 -7.30 14.05
C ARG A 182 -14.45 -8.14 14.33
N LEU A 183 -15.16 -8.56 13.29
CA LEU A 183 -16.43 -9.28 13.43
C LEU A 183 -16.30 -10.79 13.29
N GLY A 184 -15.35 -11.27 12.48
CA GLY A 184 -15.20 -12.68 12.18
C GLY A 184 -14.53 -13.45 13.32
N PRO A 185 -15.18 -14.48 13.90
CA PRO A 185 -14.56 -15.29 14.94
C PRO A 185 -13.32 -16.00 14.38
N CYS A 186 -12.21 -15.93 15.12
CA CYS A 186 -10.92 -16.54 14.76
C CYS A 186 -10.30 -16.09 13.41
N VAL A 187 -10.89 -15.12 12.70
CA VAL A 187 -10.37 -14.65 11.41
C VAL A 187 -8.98 -14.04 11.56
N GLY A 188 -8.73 -13.28 12.62
CA GLY A 188 -7.42 -12.70 12.92
C GLY A 188 -6.32 -13.77 13.06
N GLN A 189 -6.58 -14.84 13.82
CA GLN A 189 -5.64 -15.93 14.01
C GLN A 189 -5.38 -16.70 12.70
N ALA A 190 -6.43 -16.94 11.92
CA ALA A 190 -6.34 -17.63 10.64
C ALA A 190 -5.64 -16.79 9.54
N LEU A 191 -5.54 -15.46 9.72
CA LEU A 191 -4.86 -14.56 8.78
C LEU A 191 -3.33 -14.55 8.92
N VAL A 192 -2.78 -14.96 10.08
CA VAL A 192 -1.34 -14.88 10.39
C VAL A 192 -0.46 -15.54 9.30
N PRO A 193 -0.77 -16.73 8.76
CA PRO A 193 0.03 -17.34 7.69
C PRO A 193 0.10 -16.51 6.41
N PHE A 194 -0.88 -15.61 6.19
CA PHE A 194 -1.01 -14.80 4.98
C PHE A 194 -0.40 -13.40 5.10
N TYR A 195 0.10 -13.00 6.27
CA TYR A 195 0.75 -11.70 6.47
C TYR A 195 1.89 -11.44 5.49
N ARG A 196 2.64 -12.48 5.10
CA ARG A 196 3.72 -12.36 4.11
C ARG A 196 3.24 -11.88 2.74
N GLN A 197 2.00 -12.23 2.38
CA GLN A 197 1.43 -11.87 1.09
C GLN A 197 0.76 -10.50 1.10
N LEU A 198 0.19 -10.12 2.24
CA LEU A 198 -0.63 -8.91 2.37
C LEU A 198 0.18 -7.68 2.83
N LEU A 199 1.04 -7.83 3.83
CA LEU A 199 1.64 -6.69 4.54
C LEU A 199 2.84 -6.05 3.82
N ALA A 200 3.40 -6.71 2.81
CA ALA A 200 4.54 -6.19 2.05
C ALA A 200 4.24 -4.81 1.43
N VAL A 201 3.01 -4.57 0.97
CA VAL A 201 2.59 -3.28 0.42
C VAL A 201 2.38 -2.25 1.52
N CYS A 202 1.87 -2.65 2.69
CA CYS A 202 1.69 -1.75 3.83
C CYS A 202 3.00 -1.10 4.26
N ASN A 203 4.12 -1.85 4.24
CA ASN A 203 5.43 -1.31 4.58
C ASN A 203 5.85 -0.12 3.69
N LEU A 204 5.45 -0.10 2.41
CA LEU A 204 5.75 0.99 1.49
C LEU A 204 5.05 2.30 1.87
N TYR A 205 3.82 2.21 2.39
CA TYR A 205 2.98 3.37 2.68
C TYR A 205 2.89 3.75 4.16
N LYS A 206 3.46 2.93 5.05
CA LYS A 206 3.38 3.15 6.51
C LYS A 206 3.85 4.55 6.93
N ASN A 207 4.97 5.02 6.38
CA ASN A 207 5.56 6.32 6.73
C ASN A 207 4.98 7.48 5.90
N VAL A 208 3.97 7.23 5.05
CA VAL A 208 3.32 8.27 4.27
C VAL A 208 2.24 8.92 5.14
N ASN A 209 2.68 9.87 5.97
CA ASN A 209 1.80 10.66 6.82
C ASN A 209 1.98 12.17 6.60
N VAL A 210 1.03 12.95 7.11
CA VAL A 210 1.05 14.41 7.06
C VAL A 210 1.33 14.96 8.46
N ASN A 211 2.28 15.89 8.56
CA ASN A 211 2.55 16.58 9.82
C ASN A 211 1.59 17.76 9.97
N LEU A 212 0.66 17.67 10.91
CA LEU A 212 -0.37 18.70 11.15
C LEU A 212 -0.05 19.63 12.34
N GLY A 213 1.11 19.45 12.98
CA GLY A 213 1.50 20.26 14.15
C GLY A 213 0.53 20.05 15.31
N GLU A 214 -0.06 21.13 15.80
CA GLU A 214 -1.05 21.13 16.90
C GLU A 214 -2.50 20.84 16.43
N GLY A 215 -2.74 20.75 15.10
CA GLY A 215 -4.08 20.51 14.55
C GLY A 215 -4.51 19.05 14.60
N VAL A 216 -5.79 18.81 14.88
CA VAL A 216 -6.43 17.49 14.77
C VAL A 216 -6.78 17.20 13.31
N ASP A 217 -6.44 16.03 12.78
CA ASP A 217 -6.82 15.64 11.41
C ASP A 217 -8.31 15.23 11.35
N PRO A 218 -9.20 15.97 10.67
CA PRO A 218 -10.58 15.53 10.48
C PRO A 218 -10.68 14.32 9.53
N ASP A 219 -9.68 14.13 8.65
CA ASP A 219 -9.70 13.12 7.59
C ASP A 219 -8.77 11.93 7.88
N ARG A 220 -8.52 11.63 9.17
CA ARG A 220 -7.64 10.52 9.61
C ARG A 220 -7.99 9.19 8.94
N SER A 221 -9.27 8.88 8.75
CA SER A 221 -9.74 7.65 8.08
C SER A 221 -9.40 7.55 6.59
N LYS A 222 -9.00 8.67 5.96
CA LYS A 222 -8.55 8.76 4.56
C LYS A 222 -7.03 8.83 4.46
N ARG A 223 -6.29 8.87 5.58
CA ARG A 223 -4.82 8.84 5.61
C ARG A 223 -4.33 7.40 5.59
N ILE A 224 -3.57 7.06 4.55
CA ILE A 224 -3.09 5.68 4.37
C ILE A 224 -2.18 5.22 5.52
N GLY A 225 -1.29 6.08 6.03
CA GLY A 225 -0.39 5.74 7.13
C GLY A 225 -1.15 5.37 8.41
N ASP A 226 -2.12 6.19 8.79
CA ASP A 226 -2.93 5.96 9.99
C ASP A 226 -3.82 4.71 9.85
N VAL A 227 -4.45 4.51 8.69
CA VAL A 227 -5.26 3.32 8.42
C VAL A 227 -4.40 2.06 8.45
N ILE A 228 -3.18 2.10 7.93
CA ILE A 228 -2.24 0.97 8.02
C ILE A 228 -1.89 0.69 9.48
N GLU A 229 -1.55 1.71 10.24
CA GLU A 229 -1.21 1.56 11.66
C GLU A 229 -2.37 0.96 12.45
N ASP A 230 -3.59 1.47 12.29
CA ASP A 230 -4.80 0.92 12.92
C ASP A 230 -5.06 -0.54 12.51
N THR A 231 -4.78 -0.88 11.24
CA THR A 231 -4.92 -2.26 10.75
C THR A 231 -3.92 -3.18 11.43
N LEU A 232 -2.64 -2.78 11.51
CA LEU A 232 -1.60 -3.60 12.14
C LEU A 232 -1.88 -3.85 13.62
N LYS A 233 -2.36 -2.82 14.34
CA LYS A 233 -2.79 -2.95 15.74
C LYS A 233 -3.92 -3.97 15.91
N LEU A 234 -4.92 -3.90 15.04
CA LEU A 234 -6.04 -4.84 15.06
C LEU A 234 -5.60 -6.28 14.73
N LEU A 235 -4.70 -6.43 13.75
CA LEU A 235 -4.13 -7.72 13.38
C LEU A 235 -3.26 -8.33 14.49
N GLU A 236 -2.53 -7.52 15.23
CA GLU A 236 -1.80 -7.95 16.43
C GLU A 236 -2.77 -8.38 17.53
N TYR A 237 -3.77 -7.55 17.82
CA TYR A 237 -4.76 -7.81 18.88
C TYR A 237 -5.58 -9.08 18.65
N CYS A 238 -6.05 -9.32 17.42
CA CYS A 238 -6.89 -10.46 17.07
C CYS A 238 -6.10 -11.70 16.59
N GLY A 239 -4.81 -11.55 16.27
CA GLY A 239 -4.01 -12.61 15.64
C GLY A 239 -3.36 -13.62 16.59
N GLY A 240 -3.44 -13.40 17.91
CA GLY A 240 -2.87 -14.28 18.91
C GLY A 240 -1.35 -14.09 19.11
N PRO A 241 -0.68 -15.00 19.84
CA PRO A 241 0.68 -14.79 20.36
C PRO A 241 1.74 -14.64 19.25
N ASN A 242 1.54 -15.30 18.11
CA ASN A 242 2.47 -15.28 16.98
C ASN A 242 2.20 -14.14 15.99
N ALA A 243 1.21 -13.27 16.23
CA ALA A 243 0.87 -12.21 15.31
C ALA A 243 1.99 -11.16 15.21
N PHE A 244 2.48 -10.68 16.34
CA PHE A 244 3.49 -9.62 16.40
C PHE A 244 4.77 -9.99 15.64
N ILE A 245 5.32 -11.18 15.89
CA ILE A 245 6.56 -11.62 15.24
C ILE A 245 6.40 -11.71 13.71
N ASN A 246 5.25 -12.21 13.23
CA ASN A 246 4.96 -12.28 11.79
C ASN A 246 4.73 -10.89 11.17
N ILE A 247 4.13 -9.95 11.90
CA ILE A 247 4.01 -8.55 11.46
C ILE A 247 5.39 -7.90 11.39
N LYS A 248 6.23 -8.05 12.43
CA LYS A 248 7.57 -7.46 12.51
C LYS A 248 8.50 -7.95 11.40
N TYR A 249 8.38 -9.22 10.99
CA TYR A 249 9.12 -9.73 9.82
C TYR A 249 8.74 -9.05 8.51
N MET A 250 7.51 -8.56 8.38
CA MET A 250 7.03 -7.92 7.15
C MET A 250 7.10 -6.39 7.18
N VAL A 251 6.90 -5.79 8.36
CA VAL A 251 6.94 -4.35 8.61
C VAL A 251 7.92 -4.10 9.77
N PRO A 252 9.22 -3.95 9.49
CA PRO A 252 10.25 -3.82 10.53
C PRO A 252 10.07 -2.60 11.45
N THR A 253 9.41 -1.55 10.95
CA THR A 253 9.11 -0.30 11.68
C THR A 253 7.84 -0.37 12.51
N TYR A 254 7.17 -1.53 12.59
CA TYR A 254 6.04 -1.71 13.49
C TYR A 254 6.51 -2.01 14.91
N GLU A 255 5.94 -1.29 15.87
CA GLU A 255 6.17 -1.50 17.30
C GLU A 255 4.89 -2.02 17.93
N SER A 256 5.03 -2.93 18.90
CA SER A 256 3.90 -3.59 19.52
C SER A 256 3.00 -2.57 20.22
N SER A 257 1.70 -2.69 19.97
CA SER A 257 0.67 -1.80 20.52
C SER A 257 -0.12 -2.43 21.65
N VAL A 258 0.13 -3.72 21.92
CA VAL A 258 -0.60 -4.52 22.89
C VAL A 258 0.32 -4.73 24.10
N PHE A 259 -0.10 -4.25 25.26
CA PHE A 259 0.58 -4.60 26.51
C PHE A 259 0.47 -6.12 26.71
N PRO A 260 1.55 -6.81 27.15
CA PRO A 260 1.45 -8.21 27.50
C PRO A 260 0.35 -8.34 28.56
N ARG A 261 -0.79 -8.94 28.21
CA ARG A 261 -1.69 -9.46 29.23
C ARG A 261 -0.88 -10.57 29.87
N CYS A 262 -0.41 -10.35 31.11
CA CYS A 262 -0.07 -11.46 31.98
C CYS A 262 -1.25 -12.43 31.86
N GLN A 263 -1.00 -13.64 31.36
CA GLN A 263 -2.00 -14.69 31.38
C GLN A 263 -2.41 -14.81 32.85
N ALA A 264 -3.62 -14.32 33.19
CA ALA A 264 -4.24 -14.76 34.41
C ALA A 264 -4.35 -16.27 34.22
N THR A 265 -3.57 -17.03 34.98
CA THR A 265 -3.77 -18.45 35.11
C THR A 265 -5.23 -18.61 35.48
N ASP A 266 -6.04 -19.13 34.55
CA ASP A 266 -7.42 -19.52 34.86
C ASP A 266 -7.34 -20.38 36.12
N GLY A 267 -7.88 -19.85 37.21
CA GLY A 267 -8.01 -20.57 38.46
C GLY A 267 -8.85 -21.80 38.17
N GLN A 268 -8.21 -22.96 38.08
CA GLN A 268 -8.91 -24.22 38.27
C GLN A 268 -9.26 -24.30 39.74
N ASP A 269 -10.46 -23.80 40.03
CA ASP A 269 -11.14 -23.97 41.30
C ASP A 269 -11.18 -25.43 41.71
N ALA A 270 -10.93 -25.60 43.00
CA ALA A 270 -11.02 -26.79 43.81
C ALA A 270 -12.21 -27.71 43.47
N ALA A 271 -11.92 -28.98 43.24
CA ALA A 271 -12.86 -30.05 43.55
C ALA A 271 -12.48 -30.66 44.91
N PRO A 272 -13.31 -30.53 45.96
CA PRO A 272 -13.12 -31.29 47.19
C PRO A 272 -13.46 -32.75 46.91
N LYS A 273 -12.51 -33.65 47.19
CA LYS A 273 -12.78 -35.09 47.27
C LYS A 273 -13.61 -35.34 48.52
N HIS A 274 -14.84 -35.80 48.33
CA HIS A 274 -15.56 -36.62 49.31
C HIS A 274 -15.54 -38.07 48.84
#